data_AF-A0A426GBX4-F1
#
_entry.id   AF-A0A426GBX4-F1
#
_cell.length_a   1.000
_cell.length_b   1.000
_cell.length_c   1.000
_cell.angle_alpha   90.00
_cell.angle_beta   90.00
_cell.angle_gamma   90.00
#
_symmetry.space_group_name_H-M   'P 1'
#
loop_
_entity.id
_entity.type
_entity.pdbx_description
1 polymer ?
#
loop_
_entity_poly.entity_id
_entity_poly.type
_entity_poly.pdbx_seq_one_letter_code
_entity_poly.pdbx_strand_id
1 'polypeptide(L)'
;QAADADLIPANVWTASIRPKSDLYRKANETALLLRELNRQGPIKATLDDRALPALEDLDPEAALVTWSVRLETEEDETAIREVFEFVDGD
;
A
#
# COMPACT_ATOMS: atom_id res chain seq x y z
N GLN A 1 19.15 8.90 -35.19
CA GLN A 1 19.25 8.93 -33.72
C GLN A 1 17.85 8.60 -33.21
N ALA A 2 17.74 7.50 -32.47
CA ALA A 2 16.48 6.80 -32.22
C ALA A 2 15.56 7.58 -31.28
N ALA A 3 14.28 7.56 -31.64
CA ALA A 3 13.06 7.83 -30.88
C ALA A 3 13.24 8.35 -29.45
N ASP A 4 12.82 9.60 -29.23
CA ASP A 4 11.99 9.91 -28.07
C ASP A 4 10.77 9.00 -28.17
N ALA A 5 10.82 7.84 -27.50
CA ALA A 5 9.63 7.08 -27.24
C ALA A 5 8.72 7.97 -26.38
N ASP A 6 7.48 8.19 -26.82
CA ASP A 6 6.46 8.93 -26.09
C ASP A 6 6.48 8.53 -24.61
N LEU A 7 7.09 9.37 -23.78
CA LEU A 7 7.06 9.21 -22.34
C LEU A 7 5.64 9.55 -21.91
N ILE A 8 4.82 8.52 -21.68
CA ILE A 8 3.55 8.70 -20.99
C ILE A 8 3.90 9.29 -19.61
N PRO A 9 3.35 10.45 -19.23
CA PRO A 9 3.64 11.00 -17.91
C PRO A 9 3.12 10.03 -16.86
N ALA A 10 4.02 9.56 -15.98
CA ALA A 10 3.64 8.69 -14.89
C ALA A 10 2.67 9.39 -13.93
N ASN A 11 1.56 8.72 -13.63
CA ASN A 11 0.62 9.10 -12.59
C ASN A 11 1.25 8.86 -11.22
N VAL A 12 0.92 9.72 -10.25
CA VAL A 12 1.36 9.58 -8.85
C VAL A 12 0.15 9.46 -7.95
N TRP A 13 0.05 8.32 -7.27
CA TRP A 13 -1.05 8.01 -6.36
C TRP A 13 -0.56 7.90 -4.92
N THR A 14 -1.46 8.19 -3.97
CA THR A 14 -1.21 7.93 -2.55
C THR A 14 -2.34 7.08 -1.99
N ALA A 15 -1.99 5.91 -1.47
CA ALA A 15 -2.92 5.00 -0.79
C ALA A 15 -2.65 4.99 0.72
N SER A 16 -3.72 4.90 1.50
CA SER A 16 -3.68 4.66 2.95
C SER A 16 -4.21 3.27 3.22
N ILE A 17 -3.38 2.43 3.84
CA ILE A 17 -3.70 1.05 4.18
C ILE A 17 -3.67 0.93 5.71
N ARG A 18 -4.84 0.66 6.30
CA ARG A 18 -4.96 0.38 7.72
C ARG A 18 -5.41 -1.05 7.92
N PRO A 19 -4.55 -1.94 8.45
CA PRO A 19 -4.98 -3.28 8.82
C PRO A 19 -6.14 -3.20 9.82
N LYS A 20 -7.18 -4.03 9.66
CA LYS A 20 -8.24 -4.16 10.68
C LYS A 20 -7.67 -4.82 11.93
N SER A 21 -8.22 -4.55 13.11
CA SER A 21 -7.70 -5.05 14.40
C SER A 21 -7.50 -6.57 14.46
N ASP A 22 -8.28 -7.34 13.69
CA ASP A 22 -8.16 -8.81 13.61
C ASP A 22 -6.99 -9.31 12.71
N LEU A 23 -6.20 -8.43 12.08
CA LEU A 23 -5.23 -8.78 11.02
C LEU A 23 -3.86 -9.29 11.51
N TYR A 24 -3.49 -9.25 12.79
CA TYR A 24 -2.17 -9.75 13.20
C TYR A 24 -2.01 -11.27 13.01
N ARG A 25 -3.11 -12.00 12.81
CA ARG A 25 -3.06 -13.41 12.36
C ARG A 25 -2.64 -13.57 10.89
N LYS A 26 -2.75 -12.52 10.07
CA LYS A 26 -2.51 -12.53 8.62
C LYS A 26 -1.72 -11.30 8.12
N ALA A 27 -0.67 -10.83 8.79
CA ALA A 27 0.23 -9.75 8.30
C ALA A 27 0.62 -9.88 6.80
N ASN A 28 0.55 -11.10 6.26
CA ASN A 28 0.53 -11.44 4.84
C ASN A 28 -0.37 -10.54 3.95
N GLU A 29 -1.58 -10.13 4.36
CA GLU A 29 -2.49 -9.35 3.52
C GLU A 29 -1.93 -7.96 3.17
N THR A 30 -1.32 -7.26 4.15
CA THR A 30 -0.67 -5.97 3.87
C THR A 30 0.57 -6.16 2.99
N ALA A 31 1.40 -7.16 3.29
CA ALA A 31 2.59 -7.45 2.48
C ALA A 31 2.22 -7.86 1.04
N LEU A 32 1.13 -8.61 0.85
CA LEU A 32 0.58 -8.99 -0.44
C LEU A 32 0.10 -7.77 -1.20
N LEU A 33 -0.67 -6.88 -0.55
CA LEU A 33 -1.15 -5.65 -1.16
C LEU A 33 0.00 -4.73 -1.62
N LEU A 34 1.03 -4.55 -0.77
CA LEU A 34 2.23 -3.80 -1.13
C LEU A 34 2.97 -4.43 -2.32
N ARG A 35 3.03 -5.76 -2.36
CA ARG A 35 3.65 -6.50 -3.48
C ARG A 35 2.88 -6.30 -4.78
N GLU A 36 1.55 -6.39 -4.75
CA GLU A 36 0.72 -6.19 -5.94
C GLU A 36 0.76 -4.74 -6.42
N LEU A 37 0.76 -3.74 -5.53
CA LEU A 37 0.98 -2.34 -5.89
C LEU A 37 2.36 -2.14 -6.55
N ASN A 38 3.41 -2.77 -6.02
CA ASN A 38 4.75 -2.69 -6.60
C ASN A 38 4.86 -3.37 -7.98
N ARG A 39 3.89 -4.20 -8.39
CA ARG A 39 3.81 -4.75 -9.74
C ARG A 39 3.22 -3.74 -10.75
N GLN A 40 2.43 -2.78 -10.28
CA GLN A 40 1.89 -1.69 -11.10
C GLN A 40 2.90 -0.56 -11.33
N GLY A 41 3.91 -0.45 -10.46
CA GLY A 41 5.00 0.52 -10.62
C GLY A 41 5.80 0.73 -9.33
N PRO A 42 6.86 1.57 -9.36
CA PRO A 42 7.66 1.87 -8.18
C PRO A 42 6.81 2.41 -7.03
N ILE A 43 7.01 1.86 -5.83
CA ILE A 43 6.36 2.35 -4.61
C ILE A 43 7.36 2.90 -3.59
N LYS A 44 6.88 3.84 -2.78
CA LYS A 44 7.48 4.23 -1.51
C LYS A 44 6.44 4.04 -0.40
N ALA A 45 6.63 3.02 0.42
CA ALA A 45 5.82 2.77 1.60
C ALA A 45 6.44 3.43 2.84
N THR A 46 5.61 4.09 3.63
CA THR A 46 5.98 4.71 4.91
C THR A 46 4.98 4.28 5.96
N LEU A 47 5.47 3.92 7.15
CA LEU A 47 4.64 3.57 8.28
C LEU A 47 4.35 4.85 9.08
N ASP A 48 3.07 5.09 9.36
CA ASP A 48 2.60 6.12 10.29
C ASP A 48 2.35 5.46 11.65
N ASP A 49 3.23 5.77 12.59
CA ASP A 49 3.26 5.26 13.98
C ASP A 49 2.68 6.25 14.98
N ARG A 50 2.12 7.39 14.54
CA ARG A 50 1.63 8.44 15.45
C ARG A 50 0.48 8.00 16.34
N ALA A 51 -0.21 6.92 15.96
CA ALA A 51 -1.28 6.31 16.74
C ALA A 51 -0.79 5.20 17.69
N LEU A 52 0.51 4.90 17.73
CA LEU A 52 1.06 3.94 18.67
C LEU A 52 0.98 4.49 20.10
N PRO A 53 0.43 3.72 21.05
CA PRO A 53 0.50 4.06 22.47
C PRO A 53 1.95 3.89 22.97
N ALA A 54 2.19 4.28 24.23
CA ALA A 54 3.44 3.95 24.90
C ALA A 54 3.67 2.43 24.90
N LEU A 55 4.95 2.00 24.93
CA LEU A 55 5.30 0.58 24.85
C LEU A 55 4.65 -0.28 25.96
N GLU A 56 4.42 0.32 27.13
CA GLU A 56 3.75 -0.30 28.28
C GLU A 56 2.24 -0.55 28.07
N ASP A 57 1.61 0.23 27.19
CA ASP A 57 0.20 0.14 26.80
C ASP A 57 0.03 -0.44 25.39
N LEU A 58 1.13 -0.86 24.76
CA LEU A 58 1.13 -1.44 23.43
C LEU A 58 0.50 -2.82 23.48
N ASP A 59 -0.68 -2.94 22.91
CA ASP A 59 -1.25 -4.23 22.55
C ASP A 59 -0.62 -4.70 21.22
N PRO A 60 0.27 -5.71 21.21
CA PRO A 60 0.89 -6.21 20.00
C PRO A 60 -0.10 -6.89 19.05
N GLU A 61 -1.31 -7.21 19.52
CA GLU A 61 -2.39 -7.77 18.71
C GLU A 61 -3.27 -6.68 18.08
N ALA A 62 -3.13 -5.41 18.50
CA ALA A 62 -3.90 -4.31 17.95
C ALA A 62 -3.24 -3.72 16.69
N ALA A 63 -3.99 -3.66 15.59
CA ALA A 63 -3.62 -3.01 14.31
C ALA A 63 -3.49 -1.48 14.44
N LEU A 64 -2.41 -1.03 15.09
CA LEU A 64 -2.24 0.36 15.50
C LEU A 64 -1.49 1.20 14.47
N VAL A 65 -0.84 0.58 13.48
CA VAL A 65 -0.06 1.28 12.45
C VAL A 65 -0.84 1.42 11.15
N THR A 66 -0.64 2.55 10.48
CA THR A 66 -1.20 2.81 9.15
C THR A 66 -0.06 2.94 8.16
N TRP A 67 -0.19 2.37 6.97
CA TRP A 67 0.79 2.53 5.89
C TRP A 67 0.32 3.59 4.91
N SER A 68 1.19 4.56 4.63
CA SER A 68 1.04 5.49 3.52
C SER A 68 1.97 5.05 2.38
N VAL A 69 1.38 4.76 1.22
CA VAL A 69 2.09 4.25 0.05
C VAL A 69 1.95 5.24 -1.08
N ARG A 70 3.08 5.77 -1.55
CA ARG A 70 3.16 6.51 -2.81
C ARG A 70 3.47 5.53 -3.94
N LEU A 71 2.69 5.55 -5.02
CA LEU A 71 2.87 4.72 -6.21
C LEU A 71 3.06 5.63 -7.42
N GLU A 72 4.06 5.32 -8.24
CA GLU A 72 4.32 5.97 -9.54
C GLU A 72 4.03 4.93 -10.64
N THR A 73 3.08 5.20 -11.54
CA THR A 73 2.60 4.22 -12.53
C THR A 73 1.97 4.89 -13.75
N GLU A 74 1.94 4.22 -14.89
CA GLU A 74 1.17 4.65 -16.07
C GLU A 74 -0.30 4.22 -16.00
N GLU A 75 -0.63 3.33 -15.06
CA GLU A 75 -1.98 2.83 -14.83
C GLU A 75 -2.92 3.90 -14.26
N ASP A 76 -4.22 3.72 -14.51
CA ASP A 76 -5.27 4.59 -14.01
C ASP A 76 -5.75 4.18 -12.59
N GLU A 77 -6.66 4.98 -12.02
CA GLU A 77 -7.20 4.71 -10.69
C GLU A 77 -7.96 3.38 -10.61
N THR A 78 -8.59 2.95 -11.71
CA THR A 78 -9.40 1.73 -11.75
C THR A 78 -8.51 0.51 -11.54
N ALA A 79 -7.42 0.42 -12.30
CA ALA A 79 -6.43 -0.65 -12.16
C ALA A 79 -5.84 -0.69 -10.74
N ILE A 80 -5.61 0.47 -10.12
CA ILE A 80 -5.15 0.54 -8.73
C ILE A 80 -6.21 0.02 -7.77
N ARG A 81 -7.49 0.37 -7.95
CA ARG A 81 -8.59 -0.10 -7.09
C ARG A 81 -8.80 -1.61 -7.15
N GLU A 82 -8.65 -2.21 -8.33
CA GLU A 82 -8.74 -3.67 -8.51
C GLU A 82 -7.72 -4.44 -7.64
N VAL A 83 -6.53 -3.86 -7.42
CA VAL A 83 -5.52 -4.44 -6.50
C VAL A 83 -6.03 -4.55 -5.06
N PHE A 84 -6.86 -3.61 -4.61
CA PHE A 84 -7.45 -3.65 -3.26
C PHE A 84 -8.61 -4.63 -3.18
N GLU A 85 -9.44 -4.71 -4.22
CA GLU A 85 -10.57 -5.66 -4.29
C GLU A 85 -10.10 -7.12 -4.28
N PHE A 86 -8.96 -7.41 -4.93
CA PHE A 86 -8.36 -8.75 -4.93
C PHE A 86 -7.95 -9.23 -3.54
N VAL A 87 -7.51 -8.32 -2.66
CA VAL A 87 -7.02 -8.68 -1.31
C VAL A 87 -8.15 -8.81 -0.30
N ASP A 88 -9.26 -8.07 -0.46
CA ASP A 88 -10.44 -8.16 0.43
C ASP A 88 -11.27 -9.46 0.20
N GLY A 89 -11.01 -10.20 -0.87
CA GLY A 89 -11.78 -11.37 -1.29
C GLY A 89 -11.36 -12.74 -0.69
N ASP A 90 -10.34 -12.81 0.17
CA ASP A 90 -9.74 -14.08 0.66
C ASP A 90 -9.46 -14.13 2.19
#